data_AF-W1TTH9-F1
#
_entry.id   AF-W1TTH9-F1
#
_cell.length_a   1.000
_cell.length_b   1.000
_cell.length_c   1.000
_cell.angle_alpha   90.00
_cell.angle_beta   90.00
_cell.angle_gamma   90.00
#
_symmetry.space_group_name_H-M   'P 1'
#
loop_
_entity.id
_entity.type
_entity.pdbx_description
1 polymer ?
#
loop_
_entity_poly.entity_id
_entity_poly.type
_entity_poly.pdbx_seq_one_letter_code
_entity_poly.pdbx_strand_id
1 'polypeptide(L)'
;MSLAAEHTEWGDIQISDQALAAIVGIATREFSDIVGMESTLIHDISSMFGKDPNTLGVSIDSNENEVKVDLYLRVRYGLRIPDLTLRLQEAVRSTLEKYTGVTVLAINVYVQSIAFEPMESVSDDGTK
;
A
#
# COMPACT_ATOMS: atom_id res chain seq x y z
N MET A 1 9.97 13.74 1.47
CA MET A 1 10.40 14.94 0.69
C MET A 1 9.33 15.20 -0.37
N SER A 2 9.41 16.25 -1.18
CA SER A 2 8.35 16.57 -2.16
C SER A 2 8.83 16.28 -3.58
N LEU A 3 7.94 15.76 -4.43
CA LEU A 3 8.23 15.50 -5.85
C LEU A 3 7.62 16.52 -6.80
N ALA A 4 8.31 16.66 -7.94
CA ALA A 4 8.01 17.42 -9.16
C ALA A 4 7.40 18.82 -8.93
N ALA A 5 8.26 19.84 -8.87
CA ALA A 5 7.85 21.23 -8.97
C ALA A 5 7.50 21.57 -10.43
N GLU A 6 6.22 21.53 -10.77
CA GLU A 6 5.76 22.07 -12.05
C GLU A 6 5.54 23.58 -11.87
N HIS A 7 6.45 24.38 -12.45
CA HIS A 7 6.46 25.83 -12.28
C HIS A 7 5.46 26.46 -13.27
N THR A 8 4.24 26.67 -12.80
CA THR A 8 3.19 27.35 -13.56
C THR A 8 3.26 28.86 -13.37
N GLU A 9 2.53 29.62 -14.18
CA GLU A 9 2.37 31.08 -14.00
C GLU A 9 1.73 31.43 -12.64
N TRP A 10 1.17 30.44 -11.95
CA TRP A 10 0.52 30.54 -10.64
C TRP A 10 1.34 29.95 -9.48
N GLY A 11 2.56 29.45 -9.73
CA GLY A 11 3.47 28.89 -8.72
C GLY A 11 3.85 27.43 -8.95
N ASP A 12 4.52 26.83 -7.96
CA ASP A 12 4.99 25.45 -7.97
C ASP A 12 3.93 24.47 -7.43
N ILE A 13 3.60 23.44 -8.20
CA ILE A 13 2.81 22.30 -7.73
C ILE A 13 3.77 21.27 -7.14
N GLN A 14 3.44 20.72 -5.97
CA GLN A 14 4.29 19.75 -5.28
C GLN A 14 3.45 18.61 -4.73
N ILE A 15 3.85 17.36 -5.05
CA ILE A 15 3.15 16.16 -4.59
C ILE A 15 3.85 15.63 -3.33
N SER A 16 3.08 15.53 -2.24
CA SER A 16 3.58 15.01 -0.97
C SER A 16 3.64 13.48 -0.95
N ASP A 17 4.56 12.94 -0.17
CA ASP A 17 4.65 11.49 0.09
C ASP A 17 3.33 10.91 0.61
N GLN A 18 2.58 11.69 1.39
CA GLN A 18 1.28 11.29 1.90
C GLN A 18 0.23 11.14 0.78
N ALA A 19 0.26 12.01 -0.22
CA ALA A 19 -0.63 11.90 -1.38
C ALA A 19 -0.28 10.66 -2.22
N LEU A 20 1.01 10.39 -2.43
CA LEU A 20 1.48 9.17 -3.09
C LEU A 20 1.03 7.91 -2.34
N ALA A 21 1.22 7.89 -1.02
CA ALA A 21 0.78 6.78 -0.17
C ALA A 21 -0.74 6.55 -0.24
N ALA A 22 -1.54 7.63 -0.31
CA ALA A 22 -2.99 7.52 -0.46
C ALA A 22 -3.38 6.89 -1.81
N ILE A 23 -2.71 7.27 -2.90
CA ILE A 23 -2.94 6.68 -4.23
C ILE A 23 -2.59 5.19 -4.23
N VAL A 24 -1.47 4.82 -3.60
CA VAL A 24 -1.06 3.42 -3.42
C VAL A 24 -2.11 2.64 -2.63
N GLY A 25 -2.62 3.21 -1.53
CA GLY A 25 -3.69 2.61 -0.73
C GLY A 25 -5.01 2.46 -1.50
N ILE A 26 -5.27 3.31 -2.51
CA ILE A 26 -6.42 3.15 -3.41
C ILE A 26 -6.18 1.99 -4.38
N ALA A 27 -4.98 1.90 -4.98
CA ALA A 27 -4.63 0.82 -5.90
C ALA A 27 -4.66 -0.56 -5.24
N THR A 28 -4.30 -0.66 -3.96
CA THR A 28 -4.31 -1.95 -3.23
C THR A 28 -5.72 -2.45 -2.91
N ARG A 29 -6.73 -1.58 -2.87
CA ARG A 29 -8.13 -1.96 -2.56
C ARG A 29 -8.78 -2.84 -3.62
N GLU A 30 -8.26 -2.86 -4.84
CA GLU A 30 -8.76 -3.74 -5.91
C GLU A 30 -8.44 -5.23 -5.65
N PHE A 31 -7.50 -5.49 -4.74
CA PHE A 31 -7.04 -6.84 -4.42
C PHE A 31 -7.76 -7.35 -3.19
N SER A 32 -8.90 -8.02 -3.42
CA SER A 32 -9.66 -8.62 -2.31
C SER A 32 -8.81 -9.57 -1.48
N ASP A 33 -7.83 -10.24 -2.09
CA ASP A 33 -6.88 -11.21 -1.50
C ASP A 33 -5.94 -10.66 -0.42
N ILE A 34 -5.82 -9.34 -0.37
CA ILE A 34 -5.12 -8.63 0.68
C ILE A 34 -6.10 -8.39 1.81
N VAL A 35 -5.89 -9.05 2.95
CA VAL A 35 -6.75 -8.94 4.14
C VAL A 35 -6.57 -7.59 4.83
N GLY A 36 -5.35 -7.05 4.76
CA GLY A 36 -5.03 -5.75 5.31
C GLY A 36 -3.59 -5.35 5.01
N MET A 37 -3.30 -4.07 5.24
CA MET A 37 -1.95 -3.51 5.19
C MET A 37 -1.47 -3.30 6.63
N GLU A 38 -0.24 -3.70 6.91
CA GLU A 38 0.32 -3.76 8.26
C GLU A 38 1.32 -2.62 8.47
N SER A 39 1.15 -1.85 9.54
CA SER A 39 2.03 -0.70 9.81
C SER A 39 3.43 -1.14 10.25
N THR A 40 4.46 -0.57 9.63
CA THR A 40 5.85 -0.68 10.09
C THR A 40 6.07 0.30 11.23
N LEU A 41 5.91 -0.18 12.47
CA LEU A 41 6.04 0.60 13.72
C LEU A 41 7.41 1.31 13.90
N ILE A 42 8.41 1.03 13.07
CA ILE A 42 9.82 1.36 13.32
C ILE A 42 10.25 2.73 12.77
N HIS A 43 9.53 3.34 11.82
CA HIS A 43 9.93 4.64 11.24
C HIS A 43 9.07 5.84 11.68
N ASP A 44 7.92 5.60 12.33
CA ASP A 44 6.81 6.57 12.32
C ASP A 44 6.37 7.03 13.72
N ILE A 45 7.20 6.85 14.77
CA ILE A 45 6.84 7.25 16.15
C ILE A 45 6.62 8.77 16.27
N SER A 46 7.23 9.59 15.39
CA SER A 46 6.95 11.03 15.30
C SER A 46 5.63 11.38 14.60
N SER A 47 5.02 10.44 13.88
CA SER A 47 3.90 10.65 12.96
C SER A 47 2.59 9.99 13.43
N MET A 48 2.64 9.23 14.52
CA MET A 48 1.49 8.48 15.07
C MET A 48 0.35 9.37 15.60
N PHE A 49 0.54 10.68 15.72
CA PHE A 49 -0.50 11.59 16.19
C PHE A 49 -1.35 12.10 15.00
N GLY A 50 -2.30 11.30 14.52
CA GLY A 50 -3.44 11.78 13.71
C GLY A 50 -3.50 11.41 12.22
N LYS A 51 -2.78 10.40 11.72
CA LYS A 51 -2.86 10.01 10.29
C LYS A 51 -4.08 9.15 9.92
N ASP A 52 -4.54 9.39 8.69
CA ASP A 52 -5.62 8.68 7.98
C ASP A 52 -5.32 7.17 7.86
N PRO A 53 -6.28 6.27 8.19
CA PRO A 53 -6.08 4.82 8.14
C PRO A 53 -5.68 4.29 6.76
N ASN A 54 -5.88 5.06 5.68
CA ASN A 54 -5.52 4.66 4.31
C ASN A 54 -4.02 4.66 4.01
N THR A 55 -3.17 5.13 4.92
CA THR A 55 -1.70 5.19 4.72
C THR A 55 -0.92 4.13 5.50
N LEU A 56 -1.61 3.25 6.23
CA LEU A 56 -0.98 2.22 7.03
C LEU A 56 -0.34 1.13 6.14
N GLY A 57 0.92 0.80 6.41
CA GLY A 57 1.66 -0.25 5.69
C GLY A 57 2.18 0.13 4.31
N VAL A 58 2.25 1.42 3.99
CA VAL A 58 2.95 1.96 2.81
C VAL A 58 4.09 2.84 3.27
N SER A 59 5.31 2.57 2.81
CA SER A 59 6.44 3.48 2.93
C SER A 59 6.85 3.98 1.55
N ILE A 60 7.07 5.28 1.44
CA ILE A 60 7.42 5.97 0.20
C ILE A 60 8.80 6.60 0.40
N ASP A 61 9.75 6.22 -0.44
CA ASP A 61 11.03 6.90 -0.59
C ASP A 61 11.03 7.62 -1.95
N SER A 62 11.28 8.92 -1.89
CA SER A 62 10.81 9.85 -2.89
C SER A 62 11.93 10.85 -3.17
N ASN A 63 12.38 10.92 -4.42
CA ASN A 63 13.49 11.76 -4.83
C ASN A 63 13.22 12.39 -6.20
N GLU A 64 13.09 13.72 -6.24
CA GLU A 64 12.84 14.52 -7.45
C GLU A 64 11.59 14.10 -8.26
N ASN A 65 11.77 13.19 -9.23
CA ASN A 65 10.69 12.62 -10.03
C ASN A 65 10.62 11.08 -9.94
N GLU A 66 11.41 10.48 -9.05
CA GLU A 66 11.57 9.04 -8.87
C GLU A 66 10.99 8.59 -7.52
N VAL A 67 10.30 7.47 -7.53
CA VAL A 67 9.64 6.91 -6.33
C VAL A 67 9.99 5.44 -6.16
N LYS A 68 10.30 5.06 -4.92
CA LYS A 68 10.33 3.68 -4.44
C LYS A 68 9.21 3.47 -3.43
N VAL A 69 8.53 2.33 -3.55
CA VAL A 69 7.38 1.99 -2.72
C VAL A 69 7.65 0.68 -1.99
N ASP A 70 7.50 0.69 -0.67
CA ASP A 70 7.52 -0.50 0.16
C ASP A 70 6.11 -0.77 0.69
N LEU A 71 5.60 -1.96 0.40
CA LEU A 71 4.26 -2.42 0.78
C LEU A 71 4.36 -3.50 1.84
N TYR A 72 3.68 -3.32 2.95
CA TYR A 72 3.61 -4.29 4.05
C TYR A 72 2.19 -4.79 4.17
N LEU A 73 1.97 -6.09 3.92
CA LEU A 73 0.63 -6.62 3.78
C LEU A 73 0.44 -7.99 4.42
N ARG A 74 -0.83 -8.26 4.76
CA ARG A 74 -1.35 -9.55 5.21
C ARG A 74 -2.20 -10.15 4.10
N VAL A 75 -1.89 -11.38 3.68
CA VAL A 75 -2.59 -12.07 2.59
C VAL A 75 -3.46 -13.20 3.11
N ARG A 76 -4.49 -13.59 2.36
CA ARG A 76 -5.23 -14.83 2.63
C ARG A 76 -4.39 -16.09 2.35
N TYR A 77 -4.65 -17.14 3.13
CA TYR A 77 -4.15 -18.48 2.86
C TYR A 77 -4.72 -19.04 1.54
N GLY A 78 -3.99 -19.97 0.91
CA GLY A 78 -4.43 -20.68 -0.28
C GLY A 78 -4.13 -20.00 -1.62
N LEU A 79 -3.35 -18.91 -1.60
CA LEU A 79 -3.00 -18.13 -2.79
C LEU A 79 -1.54 -18.37 -3.21
N ARG A 80 -1.27 -18.22 -4.52
CA ARG A 80 0.10 -18.16 -5.04
C ARG A 80 0.62 -16.73 -4.85
N ILE A 81 1.34 -16.53 -3.75
CA ILE A 81 1.86 -15.20 -3.36
C ILE A 81 2.59 -14.49 -4.51
N PRO A 82 3.51 -15.14 -5.27
CA PRO A 82 4.21 -14.45 -6.37
C PRO A 82 3.27 -13.88 -7.44
N ASP A 83 2.21 -14.61 -7.79
CA ASP A 83 1.23 -14.18 -8.79
C ASP A 83 0.38 -13.00 -8.29
N LEU A 84 0.06 -12.98 -6.99
CA LEU A 84 -0.60 -11.86 -6.34
C LEU A 84 0.31 -10.62 -6.32
N THR A 85 1.57 -10.78 -5.89
CA THR A 85 2.51 -9.67 -5.75
C THR A 85 2.86 -9.06 -7.10
N LEU A 86 3.00 -9.86 -8.16
CA LEU A 86 3.28 -9.36 -9.50
C LEU A 86 2.15 -8.44 -9.99
N ARG A 87 0.90 -8.90 -9.90
CA ARG A 87 -0.27 -8.09 -10.28
C ARG A 87 -0.38 -6.83 -9.43
N LEU A 88 -0.09 -6.93 -8.12
CA LEU A 88 -0.10 -5.78 -7.22
C LEU A 88 0.94 -4.73 -7.63
N GLN A 89 2.16 -5.16 -7.93
CA GLN A 89 3.24 -4.28 -8.39
C GLN A 89 2.85 -3.57 -9.69
N GLU A 90 2.28 -4.29 -10.66
CA GLU A 90 1.82 -3.71 -11.92
C GLU A 90 0.71 -2.68 -11.71
N ALA A 91 -0.29 -2.99 -10.88
CA ALA A 91 -1.40 -2.08 -10.59
C ALA A 91 -0.92 -0.81 -9.87
N VAL A 92 -0.07 -0.95 -8.85
CA VAL A 92 0.49 0.19 -8.09
C VAL A 92 1.36 1.06 -8.99
N ARG A 93 2.25 0.44 -9.79
CA ARG A 93 3.10 1.16 -10.76
C ARG A 93 2.25 1.95 -11.73
N SER A 94 1.31 1.28 -12.41
CA SER A 94 0.47 1.91 -13.42
C SER A 94 -0.36 3.05 -12.84
N THR A 95 -0.86 2.90 -11.61
CA THR A 95 -1.65 3.93 -10.95
C THR A 95 -0.80 5.15 -10.63
N LEU A 96 0.37 4.96 -10.00
CA LEU A 96 1.27 6.07 -9.67
C LEU A 96 1.72 6.83 -10.91
N GLU A 97 2.28 6.12 -11.90
CA GLU A 97 2.79 6.75 -13.13
C GLU A 97 1.67 7.49 -13.88
N LYS A 98 0.46 6.92 -13.94
CA LYS A 98 -0.68 7.52 -14.64
C LYS A 98 -1.24 8.77 -13.96
N TYR A 99 -1.33 8.79 -12.63
CA TYR A 99 -2.00 9.88 -11.91
C TYR A 99 -1.05 10.99 -11.47
N THR A 100 0.23 10.69 -11.26
CA THR A 100 1.19 11.68 -10.75
C THR A 100 2.35 11.97 -11.70
N GLY A 101 2.52 11.18 -12.77
CA GLY A 101 3.60 11.38 -13.73
C GLY A 101 5.00 11.06 -13.19
N VAL A 102 5.09 10.50 -11.98
CA VAL A 102 6.36 10.09 -11.37
C VAL A 102 6.90 8.82 -12.05
N THR A 103 8.21 8.61 -11.96
CA THR A 103 8.86 7.36 -12.40
C THR A 103 9.00 6.40 -11.23
N VAL A 104 8.42 5.20 -11.32
CA VAL A 104 8.52 4.22 -10.23
C VAL A 104 9.78 3.35 -10.43
N LEU A 105 10.77 3.50 -9.55
CA LEU A 105 12.01 2.73 -9.64
C LEU A 105 11.83 1.30 -9.16
N ALA A 106 11.17 1.14 -8.02
CA ALA A 106 10.99 -0.15 -7.37
C ALA A 106 9.69 -0.18 -6.57
N ILE A 107 9.07 -1.36 -6.54
CA ILE A 107 7.97 -1.67 -5.64
C ILE A 107 8.34 -2.96 -4.91
N ASN A 108 8.63 -2.87 -3.63
CA ASN A 108 8.94 -4.02 -2.80
C ASN A 108 7.69 -4.44 -2.03
N VAL A 109 7.40 -5.73 -2.02
CA VAL A 109 6.23 -6.28 -1.33
C VAL A 109 6.69 -7.22 -0.23
N TYR A 110 6.36 -6.86 1.00
CA TYR A 110 6.66 -7.59 2.22
C TYR A 110 5.38 -8.25 2.73
N VAL A 111 5.30 -9.56 2.58
CA VAL A 111 4.21 -10.35 3.16
C VAL A 111 4.53 -10.62 4.63
N GLN A 112 3.89 -9.89 5.52
CA GLN A 112 4.17 -9.93 6.97
C GLN A 112 3.45 -11.09 7.66
N SER A 113 2.25 -11.44 7.20
CA SER A 113 1.47 -12.53 7.78
C SER A 113 0.48 -13.14 6.78
N ILE A 114 0.06 -14.37 7.09
CA ILE A 114 -0.96 -15.11 6.34
C ILE A 114 -2.19 -15.25 7.25
N ALA A 115 -3.33 -14.78 6.76
CA ALA A 115 -4.61 -14.96 7.41
C ALA A 115 -5.21 -16.31 7.00
N PHE A 116 -5.44 -17.15 8.00
CA PHE A 116 -6.27 -18.33 7.86
C PHE A 116 -7.69 -17.91 8.20
N GLU A 117 -8.66 -18.18 7.33
CA GLU A 117 -10.06 -18.01 7.71
C GLU A 117 -10.31 -18.92 8.93
N PRO A 118 -10.87 -18.39 10.03
CA PRO A 118 -11.26 -19.24 11.14
C PRO A 118 -12.31 -20.22 10.62
N MET A 119 -12.08 -21.52 10.81
CA MET A 119 -13.14 -22.51 10.64
C MET A 119 -14.31 -22.08 11.52
N GLU A 120 -15.47 -21.81 10.93
CA GLU A 120 -16.71 -21.70 11.69
C GLU A 120 -16.83 -22.98 12.54
N SER A 121 -16.86 -22.81 13.86
CA SER A 121 -17.18 -23.89 14.77
C SER A 121 -18.60 -24.35 14.42
N VAL A 122 -18.72 -25.53 13.83
CA VAL A 122 -20.01 -26.22 13.69
C VAL A 122 -20.55 -26.36 15.11
N SER A 123 -21.56 -25.54 15.44
CA SER A 123 -22.32 -25.70 16.66
C SER A 123 -23.05 -27.04 16.54
N ASP A 124 -22.53 -28.04 17.26
CA ASP A 124 -23.17 -29.32 17.50
C ASP A 124 -24.51 -29.06 18.20
N ASP A 125 -25.59 -29.01 17.43
CA ASP A 125 -26.96 -29.02 17.94
C ASP A 125 -27.23 -30.41 18.51
N GLY A 126 -26.80 -30.60 19.76
CA GLY A 126 -27.04 -31.79 20.55
C GLY A 126 -28.53 -31.97 20.82
N THR A 127 -29.25 -32.53 19.84
CA THR A 127 -30.58 -33.08 20.06
C THR A 127 -30.42 -34.41 20.81
N LYS A 128 -30.79 -34.43 22.08
CA LYS A 128 -31.06 -35.65 22.83
C LYS A 128 -32.40 -35.56 23.54
#